data_AF-D4JW71-F1
#
_entry.id   AF-D4JW71-F1
#
_cell.length_a   1.000
_cell.length_b   1.000
_cell.length_c   1.000
_cell.angle_alpha   90.00
_cell.angle_beta   90.00
_cell.angle_gamma   90.00
#
_symmetry.space_group_name_H-M   'P 1'
#
loop_
_entity.id
_entity.type
_entity.pdbx_description
1 polymer ?
#
loop_
_entity_poly.entity_id
_entity_poly.type
_entity_poly.pdbx_seq_one_letter_code
_entity_poly.pdbx_strand_id
1 'polypeptide(L)'
;MKSYFLISNSVITARELTHNEFAVYTYLLSIYSNIRSRAGHEYKRVRQQTIAAHCGIKSTQTVSRIIESLMRKGYITHIIAAYRKGNRKGTYTYVLNPEKNKVKSDYTRIDRNVFNKKLSAPELRLYILIMKSIDSKLGYCFKSFNDLADELNIKRDTAMKIVSNLVNLHLVRKQRKMRYDNRKVYADNSYSLKVIKLIKKRNKPGLHSGLISFKNILKHTDNPTITELNSLRNYNNAIGSICQVGQGDYSVIFLKNRGSPRNLRSIQYPVILPSERQNIFYIRI
;
A
#
# COMPACT_ATOMS: atom_id res chain seq x y z
N MET A 1 8.93 0.03 24.24
CA MET A 1 9.42 -0.54 22.95
C MET A 1 8.47 -0.14 21.84
N LYS A 2 8.96 0.28 20.66
CA LYS A 2 8.06 0.54 19.51
C LYS A 2 7.37 -0.78 19.11
N SER A 3 6.06 -0.76 18.87
CA SER A 3 5.32 -1.97 18.46
C SER A 3 5.55 -2.38 16.99
N TYR A 4 6.33 -1.59 16.23
CA TYR A 4 6.43 -1.70 14.78
C TYR A 4 7.88 -1.65 14.27
N PHE A 5 8.12 -2.26 13.11
CA PHE A 5 9.37 -2.17 12.36
C PHE A 5 9.11 -1.58 10.97
N LEU A 6 10.18 -1.16 10.29
CA LEU A 6 10.13 -0.53 8.98
C LEU A 6 10.80 -1.44 7.95
N ILE A 7 10.18 -1.56 6.79
CA ILE A 7 10.72 -2.30 5.65
C ILE A 7 10.67 -1.39 4.42
N SER A 8 11.76 -1.34 3.65
CA SER A 8 11.80 -0.61 2.38
C SER A 8 10.82 -1.22 1.38
N ASN A 9 10.13 -0.37 0.62
CA ASN A 9 9.19 -0.82 -0.40
C ASN A 9 9.88 -1.63 -1.51
N SER A 10 11.18 -1.38 -1.76
CA SER A 10 11.98 -2.16 -2.71
C SER A 10 12.10 -3.63 -2.30
N VAL A 11 12.24 -3.91 -1.00
CA VAL A 11 12.32 -5.27 -0.45
C VAL A 11 10.98 -5.99 -0.59
N ILE A 12 9.86 -5.29 -0.41
CA ILE A 12 8.52 -5.87 -0.53
C ILE A 12 8.28 -6.40 -1.96
N THR A 13 8.68 -5.61 -2.96
CA THR A 13 8.49 -5.94 -4.39
C THR A 13 9.66 -6.68 -5.03
N ALA A 14 10.67 -7.08 -4.24
CA ALA A 14 11.89 -7.74 -4.71
C ALA A 14 11.60 -9.14 -5.29
N ARG A 15 11.53 -9.27 -6.61
CA ARG A 15 11.20 -10.55 -7.28
C ARG A 15 12.26 -11.64 -7.07
N GLU A 16 13.50 -11.24 -6.76
CA GLU A 16 14.59 -12.18 -6.52
C GLU A 16 14.47 -12.93 -5.19
N LEU A 17 13.68 -12.45 -4.24
CA LEU A 17 13.42 -13.16 -2.99
C LEU A 17 12.30 -14.17 -3.17
N THR A 18 12.54 -15.41 -2.78
CA THR A 18 11.46 -16.39 -2.56
C THR A 18 10.60 -15.96 -1.37
N HIS A 19 9.38 -16.49 -1.25
CA HIS A 19 8.51 -16.18 -0.12
C HIS A 19 9.17 -16.49 1.24
N ASN A 20 9.88 -17.62 1.34
CA ASN A 20 10.56 -18.01 2.59
C ASN A 20 11.76 -17.12 2.90
N GLU A 21 12.57 -16.74 1.91
CA GLU A 21 13.66 -15.78 2.10
C GLU A 21 13.12 -14.41 2.56
N PHE A 22 12.04 -13.95 1.92
CA PHE A 22 11.35 -12.72 2.32
C PHE A 22 10.84 -12.81 3.77
N ALA A 23 10.22 -13.92 4.16
CA ALA A 23 9.72 -14.12 5.52
C ALA A 23 10.84 -14.10 6.56
N VAL A 24 11.95 -14.80 6.29
CA VAL A 24 13.12 -14.83 7.19
C VAL A 24 13.75 -13.44 7.30
N TYR A 25 13.96 -12.74 6.18
CA TYR A 25 14.55 -11.41 6.21
C TYR A 25 13.65 -10.40 6.94
N THR A 26 12.34 -10.43 6.67
CA THR A 26 11.36 -9.57 7.34
C THR A 26 11.31 -9.87 8.85
N TYR A 27 11.41 -11.13 9.25
CA TYR A 27 11.49 -11.50 10.66
C TYR A 27 12.75 -10.92 11.32
N LEU A 28 13.92 -11.02 10.66
CA LEU A 28 15.15 -10.40 11.17
C LEU A 28 15.01 -8.88 11.36
N LEU A 29 14.39 -8.17 10.41
CA LEU A 29 14.10 -6.73 10.54
C LEU A 29 13.19 -6.43 11.73
N SER A 30 12.24 -7.33 12.03
CA SER A 30 11.30 -7.15 13.14
C SER A 30 11.98 -7.24 14.51
N ILE A 31 13.09 -7.98 14.62
CA ILE A 31 13.77 -8.20 15.90
C ILE A 31 14.33 -6.88 16.41
N TYR A 32 13.98 -6.58 17.67
CA TYR A 32 14.57 -5.47 18.38
C TYR A 32 16.01 -5.81 18.78
N SER A 33 16.91 -4.85 18.66
CA SER A 33 18.31 -5.02 19.03
C SER A 33 18.78 -3.81 19.81
N ASN A 34 19.40 -4.06 20.95
CA ASN A 34 20.11 -3.06 21.76
C ASN A 34 21.57 -2.91 21.33
N ILE A 35 22.01 -3.66 20.31
CA ILE A 35 23.39 -3.60 19.82
C ILE A 35 23.54 -2.31 19.02
N ARG A 36 24.50 -1.47 19.39
CA ARG A 36 24.78 -0.21 18.68
C ARG A 36 25.09 -0.52 17.21
N SER A 37 24.40 0.18 16.32
CA SER A 37 24.70 0.14 14.89
C SER A 37 26.09 0.71 14.64
N ARG A 38 26.85 0.09 13.74
CA ARG A 38 28.14 0.57 13.26
C ARG A 38 28.04 0.68 11.73
N ALA A 39 28.40 1.84 11.18
CA ALA A 39 28.29 2.13 9.74
C ALA A 39 26.89 1.84 9.15
N GLY A 40 25.82 2.08 9.92
CA GLY A 40 24.44 1.82 9.50
C GLY A 40 24.01 0.36 9.53
N HIS A 41 24.91 -0.60 9.79
CA HIS A 41 24.54 -2.00 9.91
C HIS A 41 23.62 -2.26 11.11
N GLU A 42 22.56 -3.03 10.88
CA GLU A 42 21.71 -3.53 11.95
C GLU A 42 22.14 -4.93 12.38
N TYR A 43 22.42 -5.09 13.67
CA TYR A 43 22.81 -6.36 14.26
C TYR A 43 21.58 -7.03 14.87
N LYS A 44 21.22 -8.23 14.40
CA LYS A 44 20.05 -8.98 14.89
C LYS A 44 20.49 -10.27 15.54
N ARG A 45 20.20 -10.45 16.83
CA ARG A 45 20.63 -11.62 17.59
C ARG A 45 19.46 -12.56 17.83
N VAL A 46 19.50 -13.76 17.26
CA VAL A 46 18.42 -14.76 17.39
C VAL A 46 18.91 -16.18 17.08
N ARG A 47 18.22 -17.19 17.61
CA ARG A 47 18.48 -18.60 17.28
C ARG A 47 17.76 -18.99 16.00
N GLN A 48 18.36 -19.86 15.19
CA GLN A 48 17.72 -20.39 13.98
C GLN A 48 16.43 -21.17 14.29
N GLN A 49 16.34 -21.84 15.44
CA GLN A 49 15.12 -22.50 15.90
C GLN A 49 13.96 -21.49 16.06
N THR A 50 14.25 -20.30 16.59
CA THR A 50 13.26 -19.24 16.76
C THR A 50 12.82 -18.65 15.42
N ILE A 51 13.76 -18.44 14.49
CA ILE A 51 13.43 -18.05 13.10
C ILE A 51 12.51 -19.11 12.47
N ALA A 52 12.86 -20.39 12.61
CA ALA A 52 12.08 -21.49 12.04
C ALA A 52 10.63 -21.48 12.55
N ALA A 53 10.44 -21.33 13.87
CA ALA A 53 9.12 -21.27 14.49
C ALA A 53 8.27 -20.09 14.00
N HIS A 54 8.83 -18.87 13.94
CA HIS A 54 8.08 -17.68 13.52
C HIS A 54 7.85 -17.57 12.01
N CYS A 55 8.70 -18.19 11.20
CA CYS A 55 8.56 -18.20 9.75
C CYS A 55 7.82 -19.44 9.21
N GLY A 56 7.36 -20.36 10.09
CA GLY A 56 6.67 -21.59 9.68
C GLY A 56 7.56 -22.59 8.95
N ILE A 57 8.87 -22.59 9.23
CA ILE A 57 9.86 -23.47 8.61
C ILE A 57 10.09 -24.68 9.51
N LYS A 58 10.00 -25.90 8.96
CA LYS A 58 10.08 -27.14 9.74
C LYS A 58 11.48 -27.47 10.27
N SER A 59 12.54 -27.04 9.59
CA SER A 59 13.92 -27.44 9.89
C SER A 59 14.87 -26.24 9.96
N THR A 60 15.76 -26.25 10.95
CA THR A 60 16.86 -25.30 11.08
C THR A 60 17.87 -25.40 9.95
N GLN A 61 17.98 -26.57 9.30
CA GLN A 61 18.84 -26.73 8.13
C GLN A 61 18.32 -25.91 6.95
N THR A 62 17.00 -25.88 6.75
CA THR A 62 16.36 -25.02 5.75
C THR A 62 16.59 -23.55 6.05
N VAL A 63 16.52 -23.14 7.32
CA VAL A 63 16.86 -21.77 7.73
C VAL A 63 18.31 -21.44 7.38
N SER A 64 19.26 -22.34 7.67
CA SER A 64 20.68 -22.12 7.31
C SER A 64 20.86 -21.88 5.80
N ARG A 65 20.25 -22.71 4.95
CA ARG A 65 20.29 -22.55 3.49
C ARG A 65 19.66 -21.23 3.02
N ILE A 66 18.54 -20.83 3.63
CA ILE A 66 17.89 -19.54 3.33
C ILE A 66 18.81 -18.38 3.71
N ILE A 67 19.46 -18.45 4.86
CA ILE A 67 20.40 -17.42 5.31
C ILE A 67 21.61 -17.33 4.38
N GLU A 68 22.20 -18.46 3.97
CA GLU A 68 23.28 -18.50 2.97
C GLU A 68 22.84 -17.87 1.65
N SER A 69 21.61 -18.15 1.20
CA SER A 69 21.03 -17.53 0.02
C SER A 69 20.85 -16.00 0.17
N LEU A 70 20.37 -15.54 1.33
CA LEU A 70 20.26 -14.12 1.65
C LEU A 70 21.62 -13.42 1.70
N MET A 71 22.67 -14.12 2.16
CA MET A 71 24.04 -13.62 2.10
C MET A 71 24.53 -13.48 0.66
N ARG A 72 24.34 -14.50 -0.18
CA ARG A 72 24.68 -14.41 -1.62
C ARG A 72 23.95 -13.29 -2.34
N LYS A 73 22.69 -13.02 -1.96
CA LYS A 73 21.87 -11.91 -2.50
C LYS A 73 22.22 -10.54 -1.89
N GLY A 74 23.14 -10.49 -0.92
CA GLY A 74 23.62 -9.26 -0.29
C GLY A 74 22.66 -8.65 0.74
N TYR A 75 21.64 -9.36 1.22
CA TYR A 75 20.72 -8.89 2.27
C TYR A 75 21.31 -9.00 3.68
N ILE A 76 22.18 -10.01 3.87
CA ILE A 76 22.96 -10.23 5.08
C ILE A 76 24.42 -10.13 4.68
N THR A 77 25.23 -9.33 5.38
CA THR A 77 26.65 -9.18 5.03
C THR A 77 27.48 -10.32 5.59
N HIS A 78 27.33 -10.62 6.88
CA HIS A 78 28.00 -11.73 7.54
C HIS A 78 27.24 -12.17 8.80
N ILE A 79 27.65 -13.31 9.35
CA ILE A 79 27.10 -13.88 10.58
C ILE A 79 28.22 -13.98 11.61
N ILE A 80 27.95 -13.49 12.82
CA ILE A 80 28.83 -13.68 13.96
C ILE A 80 28.26 -14.83 14.78
N ALA A 81 28.95 -15.96 14.78
CA ALA A 81 28.58 -17.12 15.55
C ALA A 81 29.00 -16.96 17.02
N ALA A 82 28.07 -17.15 17.95
CA ALA A 82 28.41 -17.36 19.35
C ALA A 82 28.40 -18.86 19.64
N TYR A 83 29.56 -19.41 19.99
CA TYR A 83 29.69 -20.80 20.41
C TYR A 83 29.45 -20.92 21.93
N ARG A 84 28.77 -21.99 22.34
CA ARG A 84 28.66 -22.37 23.76
C ARG A 84 29.70 -23.45 24.09
N LYS A 85 29.96 -23.64 25.39
CA LYS A 85 30.79 -24.75 25.91
C LYS A 85 30.36 -26.07 25.27
N GLY A 86 31.31 -26.81 24.69
CA GLY A 86 31.05 -28.06 23.95
C GLY A 86 30.63 -27.89 22.48
N ASN A 87 31.02 -26.79 21.81
CA ASN A 87 30.82 -26.55 20.36
C ASN A 87 29.36 -26.57 19.86
N ARG A 88 28.37 -26.48 20.76
CA ARG A 88 26.97 -26.42 20.38
C ARG A 88 26.65 -25.05 19.78
N LYS A 89 25.99 -25.05 18.62
CA LYS A 89 25.52 -23.84 17.91
C LYS A 89 24.64 -23.01 18.85
N GLY A 90 25.14 -21.84 19.24
CA GLY A 90 24.45 -20.92 20.12
C GLY A 90 23.52 -19.96 19.38
N THR A 91 23.42 -18.74 19.89
CA THR A 91 22.66 -17.67 19.25
C THR A 91 23.53 -17.01 18.18
N TYR A 92 22.99 -16.78 16.99
CA TYR A 92 23.71 -16.08 15.91
C TYR A 92 23.42 -14.59 15.98
N THR A 93 24.42 -13.78 15.63
CA THR A 93 24.20 -12.36 15.34
C THR A 93 24.32 -12.15 13.83
N TYR A 94 23.20 -11.84 13.20
CA TYR A 94 23.09 -11.54 11.77
C TYR A 94 23.33 -10.06 11.54
N VAL A 95 24.22 -9.72 10.62
CA VAL A 95 24.51 -8.34 10.25
C VAL A 95 23.78 -8.02 8.96
N LEU A 96 22.75 -7.16 9.04
CA LEU A 96 21.94 -6.80 7.89
C LEU A 96 22.64 -5.74 7.04
N ASN A 97 22.46 -5.80 5.73
CA ASN A 97 22.98 -4.80 4.81
C ASN A 97 22.11 -3.53 4.85
N PRO A 98 22.65 -2.36 5.24
CA PRO A 98 21.90 -1.11 5.31
C PRO A 98 21.38 -0.65 3.94
N GLU A 99 22.10 -0.96 2.86
CA GLU A 99 21.71 -0.52 1.51
C GLU A 99 20.48 -1.28 0.99
N LYS A 100 20.29 -2.54 1.41
CA LYS A 100 19.11 -3.33 1.00
C LYS A 100 17.83 -2.86 1.68
N ASN A 101 17.89 -2.43 2.95
CA ASN A 101 16.75 -1.89 3.69
C ASN A 101 16.96 -0.41 4.03
N LYS A 102 17.23 0.40 3.01
CA LYS A 102 17.44 1.84 3.19
C LYS A 102 16.11 2.56 3.38
N VAL A 103 15.71 2.73 4.63
CA VAL A 103 14.48 3.42 5.02
C VAL A 103 14.66 4.94 4.88
N LYS A 104 14.58 5.46 3.66
CA LYS A 104 14.50 6.90 3.36
C LYS A 104 13.04 7.35 3.35
N SER A 105 12.46 7.60 2.17
CA SER A 105 11.08 8.04 1.97
C SER A 105 10.12 6.88 1.69
N ASP A 106 10.60 5.79 1.08
CA ASP A 106 9.75 4.72 0.54
C ASP A 106 9.79 3.46 1.42
N TYR A 107 9.01 3.48 2.49
CA TYR A 107 8.92 2.36 3.42
C TYR A 107 7.49 2.06 3.84
N THR A 108 7.28 0.82 4.30
CA THR A 108 6.04 0.38 4.92
C THR A 108 6.29 0.09 6.40
N ARG A 109 5.39 0.59 7.25
CA ARG A 109 5.41 0.34 8.69
C ARG A 109 4.58 -0.90 9.02
N ILE A 110 5.20 -1.88 9.68
CA ILE A 110 4.57 -3.18 10.00
C ILE A 110 4.56 -3.39 11.51
N ASP A 111 3.42 -3.82 12.05
CA ASP A 111 3.31 -4.23 13.45
C ASP A 111 4.02 -5.57 13.70
N ARG A 112 4.82 -5.65 14.77
CA ARG A 112 5.58 -6.86 15.12
C ARG A 112 4.69 -8.06 15.42
N ASN A 113 3.45 -7.82 15.87
CA ASN A 113 2.47 -8.88 16.15
C ASN A 113 2.06 -9.66 14.91
N VAL A 114 2.44 -9.24 13.69
CA VAL A 114 2.22 -10.01 12.46
C VAL A 114 2.80 -11.43 12.56
N PHE A 115 3.95 -11.60 13.24
CA PHE A 115 4.58 -12.92 13.42
C PHE A 115 3.89 -13.79 14.47
N ASN A 116 2.96 -13.24 15.26
CA ASN A 116 2.12 -13.99 16.19
C ASN A 116 0.86 -14.54 15.50
N LYS A 117 0.56 -14.09 14.27
CA LYS A 117 -0.61 -14.51 13.49
C LYS A 117 -0.43 -15.84 12.74
N LYS A 118 0.76 -16.46 12.84
CA LYS A 118 1.11 -17.75 12.22
C LYS A 118 0.79 -17.83 10.72
N LEU A 119 1.03 -16.72 10.00
CA LEU A 119 0.87 -16.68 8.55
C LEU A 119 1.95 -17.52 7.86
N SER A 120 1.59 -18.22 6.78
CA SER A 120 2.57 -18.82 5.88
C SER A 120 3.39 -17.74 5.17
N ALA A 121 4.57 -18.09 4.65
CA ALA A 121 5.44 -17.14 3.99
C ALA A 121 4.78 -16.38 2.79
N PRO A 122 3.98 -17.03 1.91
CA PRO A 122 3.23 -16.33 0.87
C PRO A 122 2.14 -15.42 1.44
N GLU A 123 1.42 -15.84 2.48
CA GLU A 123 0.38 -15.04 3.15
C GLU A 123 0.96 -13.79 3.80
N LEU A 124 2.09 -13.94 4.51
CA LEU A 124 2.82 -12.82 5.11
C LEU A 124 3.24 -11.80 4.05
N ARG A 125 3.79 -12.28 2.93
CA ARG A 125 4.25 -11.41 1.85
C ARG A 125 3.09 -10.68 1.17
N LEU A 126 1.99 -11.36 0.89
CA LEU A 126 0.79 -10.74 0.30
C LEU A 126 0.16 -9.73 1.26
N TYR A 127 0.08 -10.06 2.55
CA TYR A 127 -0.39 -9.14 3.57
C TYR A 127 0.43 -7.84 3.58
N ILE A 128 1.76 -7.95 3.62
CA ILE A 128 2.67 -6.79 3.59
C ILE A 128 2.56 -6.02 2.27
N LEU A 129 2.35 -6.70 1.14
CA LEU A 129 2.13 -6.06 -0.16
C LEU A 129 0.83 -5.23 -0.19
N ILE A 130 -0.25 -5.74 0.41
CA ILE A 130 -1.48 -4.97 0.59
C ILE A 130 -1.21 -3.76 1.48
N MET A 131 -0.50 -3.92 2.60
CA MET A 131 -0.14 -2.81 3.49
C MET A 131 0.64 -1.71 2.75
N LYS A 132 1.64 -2.09 1.94
CA LYS A 132 2.40 -1.17 1.09
C LYS A 132 1.51 -0.40 0.13
N SER A 133 0.50 -1.06 -0.41
CA SER A 133 -0.33 -0.51 -1.49
C SER A 133 -1.41 0.46 -0.98
N ILE A 134 -1.66 0.50 0.34
CA ILE A 134 -2.66 1.38 0.95
C ILE A 134 -2.21 2.83 0.83
N ASP A 135 -3.07 3.64 0.22
CA ASP A 135 -2.89 5.08 0.17
C ASP A 135 -3.04 5.68 1.56
N SER A 136 -2.07 6.48 1.99
CA SER A 136 -2.03 7.05 3.34
C SER A 136 -3.14 8.07 3.61
N LYS A 137 -3.66 8.73 2.57
CA LYS A 137 -4.77 9.70 2.66
C LYS A 137 -6.12 9.00 2.63
N LEU A 138 -6.28 8.01 1.76
CA LEU A 138 -7.56 7.31 1.57
C LEU A 138 -7.78 6.16 2.57
N GLY A 139 -6.70 5.53 3.04
CA GLY A 139 -6.74 4.39 3.96
C GLY A 139 -7.11 3.05 3.31
N TYR A 140 -7.26 3.00 1.99
CA TYR A 140 -7.50 1.78 1.20
C TYR A 140 -6.66 1.75 -0.08
N CYS A 141 -6.63 0.58 -0.74
CA CYS A 141 -6.05 0.41 -2.07
C CYS A 141 -6.99 -0.35 -3.00
N PHE A 142 -6.82 -0.13 -4.31
CA PHE A 142 -7.47 -0.92 -5.35
C PHE A 142 -6.41 -1.78 -6.02
N LYS A 143 -6.50 -3.09 -5.81
CA LYS A 143 -5.61 -4.08 -6.46
C LYS A 143 -6.46 -5.22 -6.98
N SER A 144 -6.31 -5.57 -8.25
CA SER A 144 -6.95 -6.77 -8.76
C SER A 144 -6.25 -8.02 -8.21
N PHE A 145 -6.89 -9.19 -8.32
CA PHE A 145 -6.20 -10.44 -7.98
C PHE A 145 -5.07 -10.77 -8.95
N ASN A 146 -5.12 -10.25 -10.18
CA ASN A 146 -4.04 -10.43 -11.16
C ASN A 146 -2.83 -9.61 -10.73
N ASP A 147 -3.02 -8.34 -10.36
CA ASP A 147 -1.90 -7.49 -9.92
C ASP A 147 -1.18 -8.08 -8.70
N LEU A 148 -1.94 -8.61 -7.73
CA LEU A 148 -1.37 -9.28 -6.55
C LEU A 148 -0.64 -10.56 -6.90
N ALA A 149 -1.17 -11.33 -7.87
CA ALA A 149 -0.57 -12.56 -8.35
C ALA A 149 0.75 -12.28 -9.10
N ASP A 150 0.74 -11.28 -9.98
CA ASP A 150 1.86 -10.89 -10.82
C ASP A 150 3.00 -10.24 -10.01
N GLU A 151 2.68 -9.41 -9.00
CA GLU A 151 3.70 -8.84 -8.10
C GLU A 151 4.40 -9.89 -7.25
N LEU A 152 3.72 -11.00 -6.93
CA LEU A 152 4.25 -12.06 -6.08
C LEU A 152 4.73 -13.30 -6.84
N ASN A 153 4.54 -13.34 -8.16
CA ASN A 153 4.78 -14.51 -9.00
C ASN A 153 4.05 -15.77 -8.49
N ILE A 154 2.78 -15.63 -8.13
CA ILE A 154 1.91 -16.73 -7.70
C ILE A 154 0.72 -16.86 -8.66
N LYS A 155 0.04 -18.01 -8.64
CA LYS A 155 -1.21 -18.18 -9.38
C LYS A 155 -2.30 -17.28 -8.79
N ARG A 156 -3.14 -16.72 -9.66
CA ARG A 156 -4.33 -15.93 -9.29
C ARG A 156 -5.20 -16.62 -8.25
N ASP A 157 -5.47 -17.92 -8.42
CA ASP A 157 -6.29 -18.70 -7.49
C ASP A 157 -5.65 -18.78 -6.10
N THR A 158 -4.32 -18.90 -6.04
CA THR A 158 -3.57 -18.86 -4.78
C THR A 158 -3.69 -17.50 -4.12
N ALA A 159 -3.58 -16.40 -4.88
CA ALA A 159 -3.78 -15.06 -4.36
C ALA A 159 -5.21 -14.88 -3.79
N MET A 160 -6.23 -15.41 -4.47
CA MET A 160 -7.62 -15.40 -3.99
C MET A 160 -7.81 -16.16 -2.68
N LYS A 161 -7.21 -17.36 -2.56
CA LYS A 161 -7.25 -18.15 -1.32
C LYS A 161 -6.56 -17.43 -0.16
N ILE A 162 -5.36 -16.90 -0.40
CA ILE A 162 -4.61 -16.13 0.60
C ILE A 162 -5.41 -14.91 1.06
N VAL A 163 -5.97 -14.13 0.15
CA VAL A 163 -6.79 -12.96 0.51
C VAL A 163 -8.00 -13.38 1.34
N SER A 164 -8.65 -14.49 0.99
CA SER A 164 -9.79 -15.01 1.76
C SER A 164 -9.38 -15.40 3.18
N ASN A 165 -8.23 -16.05 3.34
CA ASN A 165 -7.66 -16.36 4.66
C ASN A 165 -7.35 -15.09 5.47
N LEU A 166 -6.73 -14.07 4.85
CA LEU A 166 -6.43 -12.80 5.52
C LEU A 166 -7.69 -12.05 5.97
N VAL A 167 -8.79 -12.18 5.22
CA VAL A 167 -10.10 -11.63 5.60
C VAL A 167 -10.70 -12.40 6.78
N ASN A 168 -10.63 -13.72 6.75
CA ASN A 168 -11.11 -14.58 7.84
C ASN A 168 -10.33 -14.35 9.15
N LEU A 169 -9.03 -14.07 9.06
CA LEU A 169 -8.18 -13.70 10.20
C LEU A 169 -8.37 -12.24 10.65
N HIS A 170 -9.28 -11.50 10.01
CA HIS A 170 -9.55 -10.08 10.25
C HIS A 170 -8.30 -9.17 10.14
N LEU A 171 -7.31 -9.57 9.36
CA LEU A 171 -6.11 -8.79 9.10
C LEU A 171 -6.32 -7.78 7.97
N VAL A 172 -7.19 -8.13 7.03
CA VAL A 172 -7.56 -7.29 5.87
C VAL A 172 -9.07 -7.28 5.73
N ARG A 173 -9.64 -6.13 5.40
CA ARG A 173 -11.04 -6.01 4.96
C ARG A 173 -11.05 -5.88 3.45
N LYS A 174 -11.83 -6.73 2.78
CA LYS A 174 -12.06 -6.68 1.34
C LYS A 174 -13.48 -6.19 1.06
N GLN A 175 -13.61 -5.17 0.22
CA GLN A 175 -14.89 -4.71 -0.30
C GLN A 175 -14.90 -4.86 -1.82
N ARG A 176 -16.00 -5.38 -2.36
CA ARG A 176 -16.26 -5.35 -3.80
C ARG A 176 -16.94 -4.03 -4.12
N LYS A 177 -16.40 -3.29 -5.09
CA LYS A 177 -17.01 -2.05 -5.56
C LYS A 177 -17.64 -2.30 -6.92
N MET A 178 -18.86 -1.84 -7.15
CA MET A 178 -19.44 -1.83 -8.50
C MET A 178 -18.84 -0.68 -9.30
N ARG A 179 -18.64 -0.92 -10.60
CA ARG A 179 -18.28 0.15 -11.53
C ARG A 179 -19.37 1.22 -11.56
N TYR A 180 -18.96 2.48 -11.68
CA TYR A 180 -19.89 3.61 -11.76
C TYR A 180 -20.57 3.65 -13.13
N ASP A 181 -19.77 3.43 -14.18
CA ASP A 181 -20.13 3.32 -15.59
C ASP A 181 -21.03 2.10 -15.87
N ASN A 182 -20.79 0.98 -15.19
CA ASN A 182 -21.58 -0.24 -15.39
C ASN A 182 -21.90 -0.94 -14.06
N ARG A 183 -23.13 -0.75 -13.57
CA ARG A 183 -23.63 -1.39 -12.34
C ARG A 183 -23.88 -2.89 -12.44
N LYS A 184 -23.52 -3.55 -13.55
CA LYS A 184 -23.50 -5.02 -13.68
C LYS A 184 -22.09 -5.60 -13.54
N VAL A 185 -21.05 -4.76 -13.56
CA VAL A 185 -19.65 -5.18 -13.51
C VAL A 185 -18.99 -4.69 -12.22
N TYR A 186 -18.26 -5.57 -11.55
CA TYR A 186 -17.45 -5.19 -10.40
C TYR A 186 -16.17 -4.48 -10.85
N ALA A 187 -15.85 -3.37 -10.19
CA ALA A 187 -14.53 -2.75 -10.23
C ALA A 187 -13.53 -3.58 -9.40
N ASP A 188 -12.28 -3.13 -9.38
CA ASP A 188 -11.22 -3.77 -8.59
C ASP A 188 -11.60 -3.88 -7.11
N ASN A 189 -11.01 -4.89 -6.46
CA ASN A 189 -11.21 -5.11 -5.04
C ASN A 189 -10.60 -3.93 -4.26
N SER A 190 -11.36 -3.41 -3.30
CA SER A 190 -10.86 -2.45 -2.32
C SER A 190 -10.38 -3.18 -1.07
N TYR A 191 -9.15 -2.91 -0.64
CA TYR A 191 -8.58 -3.47 0.58
C TYR A 191 -8.27 -2.39 1.61
N SER A 192 -8.49 -2.69 2.88
CA SER A 192 -8.20 -1.79 4.00
C SER A 192 -7.84 -2.56 5.26
N LEU A 193 -7.10 -1.93 6.19
CA LEU A 193 -6.73 -2.53 7.47
C LEU A 193 -7.69 -2.16 8.61
N LYS A 194 -8.43 -1.06 8.44
CA LYS A 194 -9.38 -0.53 9.44
C LYS A 194 -10.74 -0.29 8.79
N VAL A 195 -11.77 -0.12 9.61
CA VAL A 195 -13.06 0.37 9.13
C VAL A 195 -12.85 1.77 8.53
N ILE A 196 -13.03 1.90 7.22
CA ILE A 196 -13.15 3.21 6.60
C ILE A 196 -14.62 3.56 6.64
N LYS A 197 -14.98 4.59 7.42
CA LYS A 197 -16.28 5.24 7.23
C LYS A 197 -16.21 5.94 5.89
N LEU A 198 -16.83 5.34 4.86
CA LEU A 198 -17.12 6.06 3.63
C LEU A 198 -18.00 7.24 4.02
N ILE A 199 -17.41 8.45 4.03
CA ILE A 199 -18.19 9.67 4.14
C ILE A 199 -19.00 9.72 2.85
N LYS A 200 -20.25 9.27 2.91
CA LYS A 200 -21.23 9.64 1.90
C LYS A 200 -21.22 11.16 1.91
N LYS A 201 -20.88 11.79 0.79
CA LYS A 201 -21.10 13.22 0.61
C LYS A 201 -22.58 13.43 0.90
N ARG A 202 -22.91 13.98 2.08
CA ARG A 202 -24.25 14.50 2.29
C ARG A 202 -24.37 15.59 1.24
N ASN A 203 -25.22 15.38 0.25
CA ASN A 203 -25.69 16.51 -0.55
C ASN A 203 -26.17 17.52 0.49
N LYS A 204 -25.61 18.74 0.46
CA LYS A 204 -26.11 19.81 1.32
C LYS A 204 -27.63 19.85 1.12
N PRO A 205 -28.46 19.81 2.18
CA PRO A 205 -29.88 20.06 2.03
C PRO A 205 -30.01 21.41 1.31
N GLY A 206 -30.57 21.42 0.10
CA GLY A 206 -30.71 22.63 -0.71
C GLY A 206 -29.98 22.65 -2.06
N LEU A 207 -29.06 21.71 -2.37
CA LEU A 207 -28.64 21.51 -3.76
C LEU A 207 -29.31 20.25 -4.31
N HIS A 208 -30.54 20.41 -4.80
CA HIS A 208 -31.07 19.48 -5.78
C HIS A 208 -30.11 19.46 -6.96
N SER A 209 -29.38 18.35 -7.15
CA SER A 209 -29.09 17.93 -8.51
C SER A 209 -30.45 17.77 -9.15
N GLY A 210 -30.86 18.75 -9.97
CA GLY A 210 -32.04 18.63 -10.80
C GLY A 210 -31.91 17.35 -11.61
N LEU A 211 -32.52 16.27 -11.12
CA LEU A 211 -32.99 15.22 -11.98
C LEU A 211 -34.00 15.95 -12.86
N ILE A 212 -33.59 16.31 -14.07
CA ILE A 212 -34.53 16.57 -15.15
C ILE A 212 -35.25 15.24 -15.33
N SER A 213 -36.36 15.12 -14.60
CA SER A 213 -37.33 14.08 -14.77
C SER A 213 -37.95 14.34 -16.14
N PHE A 214 -37.54 13.57 -17.15
CA PHE A 214 -38.28 13.48 -18.41
C PHE A 214 -39.60 12.73 -18.16
N LYS A 215 -40.49 13.33 -17.38
CA LYS A 215 -41.90 13.00 -17.31
C LYS A 215 -42.63 14.28 -17.68
N ASN A 216 -42.86 14.42 -18.98
CA ASN A 216 -43.88 15.23 -19.67
C ASN A 216 -43.35 15.60 -21.05
N ILE A 217 -43.14 14.59 -21.90
CA ILE A 217 -43.17 14.82 -23.35
C ILE A 217 -44.54 14.34 -23.80
N LEU A 218 -45.53 15.24 -23.70
CA LEU A 218 -46.70 15.27 -24.57
C LEU A 218 -47.56 16.46 -24.15
N LYS A 219 -47.41 17.58 -24.90
CA LYS A 219 -48.50 18.35 -25.53
C LYS A 219 -47.92 19.65 -26.12
N HIS A 220 -48.01 19.74 -27.46
CA HIS A 220 -48.27 20.92 -28.29
C HIS A 220 -47.40 22.18 -28.11
N THR A 221 -46.46 22.40 -29.06
CA THR A 221 -46.53 23.39 -30.17
C THR A 221 -46.26 24.83 -29.71
N ASP A 222 -45.04 25.32 -29.93
CA ASP A 222 -44.71 26.35 -30.94
C ASP A 222 -43.29 26.92 -30.71
N ASN A 223 -42.48 26.91 -31.78
CA ASN A 223 -41.17 27.55 -31.99
C ASN A 223 -40.23 27.81 -30.78
N PRO A 224 -39.11 27.06 -30.65
CA PRO A 224 -38.01 27.51 -29.80
C PRO A 224 -37.27 28.67 -30.48
N THR A 225 -37.30 29.84 -29.86
CA THR A 225 -36.48 31.00 -30.25
C THR A 225 -34.99 30.66 -30.25
N ILE A 226 -34.28 31.16 -31.26
CA ILE A 226 -32.84 31.02 -31.58
C ILE A 226 -31.89 31.33 -30.39
N THR A 227 -32.40 31.92 -29.30
CA THR A 227 -31.67 32.20 -28.05
C THR A 227 -31.28 30.96 -27.24
N GLU A 228 -32.02 29.83 -27.31
CA GLU A 228 -31.66 28.61 -26.56
C GLU A 228 -30.60 27.74 -27.24
N LEU A 229 -30.37 27.92 -28.55
CA LEU A 229 -29.33 27.20 -29.30
C LEU A 229 -27.94 27.85 -29.19
N ASN A 230 -27.87 29.14 -28.88
CA ASN A 230 -26.61 29.88 -28.77
C ASN A 230 -25.90 29.71 -27.42
N SER A 231 -26.61 29.37 -26.34
CA SER A 231 -26.02 29.08 -25.03
C SER A 231 -25.28 27.73 -24.98
N LEU A 232 -25.58 26.81 -25.89
CA LEU A 232 -24.86 25.53 -26.06
C LEU A 232 -23.63 25.63 -26.96
N ARG A 233 -23.54 26.65 -27.83
CA ARG A 233 -22.40 26.83 -28.76
C ARG A 233 -21.23 27.63 -28.16
N ASN A 234 -21.47 28.48 -27.16
CA ASN A 234 -20.43 29.35 -26.59
C ASN A 234 -19.56 28.72 -25.49
N TYR A 235 -19.77 27.45 -25.11
CA TYR A 235 -18.91 26.77 -24.12
C TYR A 235 -17.78 25.92 -24.71
N ASN A 236 -17.72 25.76 -26.03
CA ASN A 236 -16.71 24.90 -26.69
C ASN A 236 -15.50 25.65 -27.26
N ASN A 237 -15.45 26.98 -27.20
CA ASN A 237 -14.38 27.77 -27.84
C ASN A 237 -13.41 28.48 -26.87
N ALA A 238 -13.42 28.16 -25.57
CA ALA A 238 -12.53 28.79 -24.58
C ALA A 238 -11.54 27.81 -23.93
N ILE A 239 -10.96 26.88 -24.71
CA ILE A 239 -9.76 26.14 -24.29
C ILE A 239 -8.73 26.20 -25.44
N GLY A 240 -8.32 27.43 -25.74
CA GLY A 240 -7.06 27.71 -26.44
C GLY A 240 -6.08 28.28 -25.42
N SER A 241 -4.86 27.75 -25.40
CA SER A 241 -3.71 28.20 -24.61
C SER A 241 -3.81 28.07 -23.08
N ILE A 242 -3.05 27.13 -22.51
CA ILE A 242 -1.93 27.38 -21.60
C ILE A 242 -1.27 26.00 -21.38
N CYS A 243 -0.24 25.75 -22.18
CA CYS A 243 0.76 24.73 -21.94
C CYS A 243 2.12 25.45 -21.91
N GLN A 244 2.94 25.10 -20.90
CA GLN A 244 4.40 25.28 -20.78
C GLN A 244 4.87 26.71 -20.40
N VAL A 245 5.94 26.95 -19.62
CA VAL A 245 7.15 26.15 -19.30
C VAL A 245 7.85 26.67 -18.02
N GLY A 246 8.70 25.80 -17.45
CA GLY A 246 10.00 26.14 -16.85
C GLY A 246 10.31 25.36 -15.56
N GLN A 247 11.39 24.59 -15.39
CA GLN A 247 12.49 24.10 -16.22
C GLN A 247 13.19 23.00 -15.39
N GLY A 248 13.65 21.89 -16.00
CA GLY A 248 14.50 20.90 -15.31
C GLY A 248 14.26 19.45 -15.77
N ASP A 249 15.08 19.00 -16.70
CA ASP A 249 15.02 17.75 -17.47
C ASP A 249 14.90 16.46 -16.65
N TYR A 250 14.01 15.54 -17.06
CA TYR A 250 14.32 14.16 -17.43
C TYR A 250 13.11 13.54 -18.16
N SER A 251 13.39 12.97 -19.33
CA SER A 251 12.47 12.35 -20.28
C SER A 251 11.72 11.15 -19.68
N VAL A 252 10.39 11.26 -19.55
CA VAL A 252 9.53 10.10 -19.26
C VAL A 252 9.04 9.53 -20.59
N ILE A 253 9.67 8.43 -20.99
CA ILE A 253 9.23 7.53 -22.05
C ILE A 253 7.80 7.08 -21.72
N PHE A 254 6.86 7.41 -22.61
CA PHE A 254 5.46 7.01 -22.51
C PHE A 254 5.31 5.50 -22.70
N LEU A 255 5.18 4.76 -21.60
CA LEU A 255 4.61 3.41 -21.64
C LEU A 255 3.08 3.51 -21.47
N LYS A 256 2.38 3.35 -22.60
CA LYS A 256 0.95 3.03 -22.66
C LYS A 256 0.68 1.74 -21.87
N ASN A 257 0.26 1.87 -20.62
CA ASN A 257 -0.48 0.82 -19.92
C ASN A 257 -1.77 1.39 -19.35
N ARG A 258 -2.85 0.63 -19.58
CA ARG A 258 -4.25 1.02 -19.43
C ARG A 258 -4.52 1.65 -18.06
N GLY A 259 -4.86 2.93 -18.09
CA GLY A 259 -4.87 3.80 -16.93
C GLY A 259 -6.06 3.64 -16.00
N SER A 260 -5.85 4.17 -14.79
CA SER A 260 -6.88 4.76 -13.94
C SER A 260 -7.89 5.58 -14.76
N PRO A 261 -9.16 5.67 -14.34
CA PRO A 261 -10.12 6.56 -14.99
C PRO A 261 -9.55 7.98 -15.07
N ARG A 262 -9.48 8.55 -16.29
CA ARG A 262 -9.13 9.96 -16.49
C ARG A 262 -10.23 10.81 -15.84
N ASN A 263 -9.94 11.36 -14.67
CA ASN A 263 -10.78 12.36 -14.03
C ASN A 263 -10.61 13.70 -14.77
N LEU A 264 -11.46 13.97 -15.75
CA LEU A 264 -11.52 15.28 -16.42
C LEU A 264 -12.43 16.30 -15.68
N ARG A 265 -12.85 16.04 -14.44
CA ARG A 265 -13.62 17.00 -13.62
C ARG A 265 -13.33 16.94 -12.12
N SER A 266 -12.06 17.04 -11.75
CA SER A 266 -11.70 17.35 -10.37
C SER A 266 -10.45 18.21 -10.30
N ILE A 267 -10.61 19.49 -10.65
CA ILE A 267 -9.73 20.51 -10.09
C ILE A 267 -10.16 20.63 -8.62
N GLN A 268 -9.42 19.99 -7.72
CA GLN A 268 -9.44 20.32 -6.30
C GLN A 268 -8.09 20.94 -5.98
N TYR A 269 -8.07 22.26 -5.79
CA TYR A 269 -6.98 22.92 -5.09
C TYR A 269 -7.02 22.49 -3.62
N PRO A 270 -5.87 22.20 -2.99
CA PRO A 270 -5.84 21.95 -1.55
C PRO A 270 -6.11 23.27 -0.81
N VAL A 271 -7.25 23.35 -0.10
CA VAL A 271 -7.43 24.36 0.95
C VAL A 271 -6.77 23.79 2.20
N ILE A 272 -5.64 24.38 2.59
CA ILE A 272 -5.05 24.19 3.92
C ILE A 272 -5.96 24.93 4.88
N LEU A 273 -6.66 24.19 5.75
CA LEU A 273 -7.41 24.80 6.85
C LEU A 273 -6.41 25.26 7.93
N PRO A 274 -6.51 26.50 8.44
CA PRO A 274 -5.65 26.98 9.52
C PRO A 274 -5.83 26.11 10.77
N SER A 275 -4.72 25.67 11.35
CA SER A 275 -4.66 25.06 12.67
C SER A 275 -5.17 26.04 13.73
N GLU A 276 -6.09 25.55 14.58
CA GLU A 276 -6.27 25.90 15.99
C GLU A 276 -5.90 27.34 16.38
N ARG A 277 -6.83 28.28 16.19
CA ARG A 277 -6.85 29.49 17.01
C ARG A 277 -7.22 29.07 18.43
N GLN A 278 -6.22 29.07 19.31
CA GLN A 278 -6.40 29.07 20.75
C GLN A 278 -7.36 30.20 21.14
N ASN A 279 -8.41 29.85 21.89
CA ASN A 279 -9.24 30.80 22.61
C ASN A 279 -8.38 31.51 23.65
N ILE A 280 -7.97 32.74 23.38
CA ILE A 280 -7.51 33.66 24.41
C ILE A 280 -8.70 34.56 24.75
N PHE A 281 -9.27 34.34 25.94
CA PHE A 281 -10.19 35.27 26.57
C PHE A 281 -9.42 36.57 26.89
N TYR A 282 -9.87 37.70 26.36
CA TYR A 282 -9.58 39.00 26.94
C TYR A 282 -10.82 39.45 27.72
N ILE A 283 -10.70 39.41 29.05
CA ILE A 283 -11.57 40.16 29.96
C ILE A 283 -11.12 41.62 29.86
N ARG A 284 -12.05 42.51 29.52
CA ARG A 284 -11.88 43.96 29.71
C ARG A 284 -11.90 44.24 31.21
N ILE A 285 -10.81 44.81 31.73
CA ILE A 285 -10.83 45.70 32.90
C ILE A 285 -10.45 47.07 32.36
#